data_AF-A0AAV8CY82-F1
#
_entry.id   AF-A0AAV8CY82-F1
#
_cell.length_a   1.000
_cell.length_b   1.000
_cell.length_c   1.000
_cell.angle_alpha   90.00
_cell.angle_beta   90.00
_cell.angle_gamma   90.00
#
_symmetry.space_group_name_H-M   'P 1'
#
loop_
_entity.id
_entity.type
_entity.pdbx_description
1 polymer ?
#
loop_
_entity_poly.entity_id
_entity_poly.type
_entity_poly.pdbx_seq_one_letter_code
_entity_poly.pdbx_strand_id
1 'polypeptide(L)'
;MATVVVSTSSSLPATDLSASSDESTTGDWDDLRRVARKLEGDLDIRLSSYAKLSEFSDKRVSSNDTQWKTQEMEIETLLVKLTEVNEDMSQWASAAVVGANTATMQRLTRHREILHELTKDFKRTKKNLLSIKEHAELLTSVRNDINEHKVKPNRNLLRERAAIHGSLTQIDEVIDQAEGTRSALTVQRSAFGEIQGKLKHLNDKFPAIRATLGAIKRKKSKDNIILSAVIALCTLFLIAYWFAK
;
A
#
# COMPACT_ATOMS: atom_id res chain seq x y z
N MET A 1 -39.04 -37.32 107.67
CA MET A 1 -39.40 -38.64 107.08
C MET A 1 -40.90 -38.67 106.89
N ALA A 2 -41.34 -39.26 105.77
CA ALA A 2 -42.72 -39.41 105.27
C ALA A 2 -43.33 -38.20 104.56
N THR A 3 -43.62 -38.38 103.26
CA THR A 3 -44.92 -38.19 102.55
C THR A 3 -44.60 -38.28 101.04
N VAL A 4 -44.84 -39.44 100.38
CA VAL A 4 -45.94 -39.68 99.39
C VAL A 4 -45.55 -39.19 97.97
N VAL A 5 -45.72 -39.86 96.83
CA VAL A 5 -46.42 -41.10 96.42
C VAL A 5 -45.98 -41.49 94.99
N VAL A 6 -45.89 -42.80 94.76
CA VAL A 6 -46.24 -43.61 93.56
C VAL A 6 -46.52 -42.87 92.24
N SER A 7 -45.92 -43.34 91.13
CA SER A 7 -46.65 -43.93 89.98
C SER A 7 -45.73 -44.47 88.88
N THR A 8 -45.96 -45.75 88.59
CA THR A 8 -45.60 -46.52 87.39
C THR A 8 -46.34 -46.03 86.15
N SER A 9 -45.69 -45.99 84.98
CA SER A 9 -46.27 -46.21 83.63
C SER A 9 -45.13 -46.08 82.60
N SER A 10 -44.67 -47.20 82.04
CA SER A 10 -45.10 -47.78 80.75
C SER A 10 -44.57 -47.03 79.52
N SER A 11 -43.75 -47.76 78.78
CA SER A 11 -43.25 -47.53 77.42
C SER A 11 -44.20 -46.83 76.45
N LEU A 12 -43.64 -45.99 75.56
CA LEU A 12 -43.86 -45.98 74.10
C LEU A 12 -42.83 -45.03 73.43
N PRO A 13 -42.40 -45.28 72.18
CA PRO A 13 -41.35 -44.53 71.52
C PRO A 13 -41.91 -43.27 70.84
N ALA A 14 -41.24 -42.12 71.03
CA ALA A 14 -41.53 -40.92 70.26
C ALA A 14 -40.92 -41.06 68.87
N THR A 15 -41.83 -41.04 67.90
CA THR A 15 -41.69 -40.97 66.45
C THR A 15 -40.59 -40.03 65.95
N ASP A 16 -39.75 -40.61 65.09
CA ASP A 16 -38.90 -39.98 64.08
C ASP A 16 -39.73 -39.06 63.17
N LEU A 17 -39.51 -37.75 63.25
CA LEU A 17 -40.18 -36.74 62.41
C LEU A 17 -39.26 -35.59 61.99
N SER A 18 -37.94 -35.82 61.99
CA SER A 18 -36.93 -34.83 61.61
C SER A 18 -36.06 -35.22 60.41
N ALA A 19 -36.29 -36.39 59.79
CA ALA A 19 -35.46 -36.89 58.70
C ALA A 19 -35.86 -36.38 57.29
N SER A 20 -37.05 -35.78 57.11
CA SER A 20 -37.57 -35.47 55.76
C SER A 20 -37.11 -34.15 55.14
N SER A 21 -36.69 -33.16 55.93
CA SER A 21 -36.23 -31.86 55.41
C SER A 21 -34.76 -31.86 54.95
N ASP A 22 -33.91 -32.65 55.58
CA ASP A 22 -32.48 -32.72 55.25
C ASP A 22 -32.20 -33.53 53.96
N GLU A 23 -33.06 -34.49 53.61
CA GLU A 23 -32.92 -35.29 52.38
C GLU A 23 -33.22 -34.47 51.10
N SER A 24 -34.13 -33.49 51.18
CA SER A 24 -34.49 -32.63 50.05
C SER A 24 -33.41 -31.59 49.71
N THR A 25 -32.75 -31.02 50.72
CA THR A 25 -31.73 -29.98 50.53
C THR A 25 -30.40 -30.57 50.08
N THR A 26 -30.09 -31.81 50.50
CA THR A 26 -28.90 -32.55 50.06
C THR A 26 -29.04 -33.07 48.62
N GLY A 27 -30.25 -33.46 48.20
CA GLY A 27 -30.55 -33.81 46.80
C GLY A 27 -30.31 -32.67 45.82
N ASP A 28 -30.78 -31.46 46.16
CA ASP A 28 -30.60 -30.25 45.36
C ASP A 28 -29.11 -29.90 45.12
N TRP A 29 -28.28 -30.03 46.15
CA TRP A 29 -26.83 -29.83 46.04
C TRP A 29 -26.14 -30.89 45.16
N ASP A 30 -26.49 -32.16 45.32
CA ASP A 30 -25.88 -33.23 44.53
C ASP A 30 -26.28 -33.17 43.06
N ASP A 31 -27.48 -32.67 42.75
CA ASP A 31 -27.97 -32.40 41.40
C ASP A 31 -27.20 -31.25 40.74
N LEU A 32 -27.05 -30.10 41.42
CA LEU A 32 -26.22 -28.98 40.94
C LEU A 32 -24.80 -29.44 40.62
N ARG A 33 -24.22 -30.28 41.49
CA ARG A 33 -22.86 -30.79 41.32
C ARG A 33 -22.75 -31.78 40.15
N ARG A 34 -23.79 -32.58 39.91
CA ARG A 34 -23.87 -33.48 38.74
C ARG A 34 -23.93 -32.67 37.45
N VAL A 35 -24.74 -31.61 37.43
CA VAL A 35 -24.86 -30.69 36.28
C VAL A 35 -23.54 -29.99 36.00
N ALA A 36 -22.86 -29.46 37.02
CA ALA A 36 -21.56 -28.81 36.85
C ALA A 36 -20.50 -29.74 36.25
N ARG A 37 -20.35 -30.96 36.76
CA ARG A 37 -19.40 -31.93 36.19
C ARG A 37 -19.70 -32.28 34.73
N LYS A 38 -20.99 -32.36 34.37
CA LYS A 38 -21.39 -32.60 32.99
C LYS A 38 -21.01 -31.42 32.10
N LEU A 39 -21.29 -30.20 32.54
CA LEU A 39 -20.92 -28.98 31.82
C LEU A 39 -19.39 -28.81 31.69
N GLU A 40 -18.63 -29.14 32.73
CA GLU A 40 -17.16 -29.17 32.71
C GLU A 40 -16.63 -30.16 31.67
N GLY A 41 -17.18 -31.38 31.64
CA GLY A 41 -16.80 -32.40 30.65
C GLY A 41 -17.16 -31.99 29.22
N ASP A 42 -18.36 -31.45 29.01
CA ASP A 42 -18.80 -30.96 27.71
C ASP A 42 -17.93 -29.77 27.23
N LEU A 43 -17.53 -28.87 28.15
CA LEU A 43 -16.62 -27.77 27.88
C LEU A 43 -15.24 -28.27 27.47
N ASP A 44 -14.66 -29.23 28.19
CA ASP A 44 -13.32 -29.76 27.89
C ASP A 44 -13.27 -30.41 26.49
N ILE A 45 -14.28 -31.23 26.16
CA ILE A 45 -14.40 -31.86 24.83
C ILE A 45 -14.49 -30.78 23.75
N ARG A 46 -15.37 -29.77 23.93
CA ARG A 46 -15.56 -28.71 22.93
C ARG A 46 -14.34 -27.83 22.79
N LEU A 47 -13.69 -27.46 23.89
CA LEU A 47 -12.47 -26.69 23.90
C LEU A 47 -11.33 -27.43 23.19
N SER A 48 -11.21 -28.75 23.39
CA SER A 48 -10.23 -29.57 22.67
C SER A 48 -10.50 -29.59 21.15
N SER A 49 -11.77 -29.65 20.74
CA SER A 49 -12.14 -29.60 19.33
C SER A 49 -11.86 -28.22 18.72
N TYR A 50 -12.15 -27.15 19.46
CA TYR A 50 -11.87 -25.78 19.06
C TYR A 50 -10.36 -25.51 18.94
N ALA A 51 -9.55 -26.03 19.87
CA ALA A 51 -8.09 -25.94 19.81
C ALA A 51 -7.52 -26.68 18.59
N LYS A 52 -8.00 -27.89 18.29
CA LYS A 52 -7.61 -28.64 17.07
C LYS A 52 -7.93 -27.85 15.81
N LEU A 53 -9.09 -27.20 15.78
CA LEU A 53 -9.50 -26.35 14.66
C LEU A 53 -8.53 -25.17 14.43
N SER A 54 -7.83 -24.70 15.46
CA SER A 54 -6.77 -23.70 15.33
C SER A 54 -5.48 -24.26 14.70
N GLU A 55 -5.14 -25.53 14.97
CA GLU A 55 -3.91 -26.17 14.51
C GLU A 55 -3.94 -26.51 13.00
N PHE A 56 -5.13 -26.82 12.45
CA PHE A 56 -5.30 -27.12 11.01
C PHE A 56 -5.50 -25.87 10.12
N SER A 57 -5.43 -24.67 10.70
CA SER A 57 -5.81 -23.39 10.09
C SER A 57 -4.91 -22.96 8.92
N ASP A 58 -3.62 -23.30 8.94
CA ASP A 58 -2.60 -22.82 7.97
C ASP A 58 -2.93 -23.04 6.48
N LYS A 59 -3.90 -23.90 6.15
CA LYS A 59 -4.23 -24.25 4.76
C LYS A 59 -5.65 -23.84 4.31
N ARG A 60 -6.58 -23.53 5.22
CA ARG A 60 -8.02 -23.35 4.89
C ARG A 60 -8.77 -22.33 5.78
N VAL A 61 -8.13 -21.20 6.07
CA VAL A 61 -8.68 -20.15 6.96
C VAL A 61 -10.09 -19.67 6.56
N SER A 62 -10.39 -19.57 5.26
CA SER A 62 -11.67 -19.01 4.81
C SER A 62 -12.89 -19.95 5.00
N SER A 63 -12.72 -21.26 4.87
CA SER A 63 -13.84 -22.22 4.99
C SER A 63 -14.19 -22.57 6.44
N ASN A 64 -13.26 -22.36 7.37
CA ASN A 64 -13.44 -22.72 8.77
C ASN A 64 -13.93 -21.55 9.65
N ASP A 65 -13.98 -20.32 9.13
CA ASP A 65 -14.35 -19.12 9.92
C ASP A 65 -15.78 -19.20 10.49
N THR A 66 -16.72 -19.76 9.71
CA THR A 66 -18.10 -19.97 10.17
C THR A 66 -18.17 -21.04 11.26
N GLN A 67 -17.45 -22.15 11.07
CA GLN A 67 -17.38 -23.24 12.05
C GLN A 67 -16.74 -22.78 13.37
N TRP A 68 -15.68 -21.97 13.31
CA TRP A 68 -15.04 -21.40 14.49
C TRP A 68 -15.99 -20.52 15.29
N LYS A 69 -16.68 -19.58 14.62
CA LYS A 69 -17.66 -18.70 15.28
C LYS A 69 -18.79 -19.49 15.94
N THR A 70 -19.26 -20.55 15.30
CA THR A 70 -20.27 -21.43 15.90
C THR A 70 -19.73 -22.12 17.16
N GLN A 71 -18.55 -22.72 17.11
CA GLN A 71 -17.95 -23.38 18.28
C GLN A 71 -17.62 -22.39 19.41
N GLU A 72 -17.16 -21.20 19.06
CA GLU A 72 -16.89 -20.11 19.99
C GLU A 72 -18.16 -19.71 20.76
N MET A 73 -19.26 -19.49 20.05
CA MET A 73 -20.56 -19.17 20.66
C MET A 73 -21.04 -20.31 21.55
N GLU A 74 -20.91 -21.56 21.13
CA GLU A 74 -21.30 -22.72 21.93
C GLU A 74 -20.48 -22.82 23.24
N ILE A 75 -19.16 -22.59 23.18
CA ILE A 75 -18.30 -22.58 24.38
C ILE A 75 -18.68 -21.42 25.30
N GLU A 76 -18.91 -20.22 24.77
CA GLU A 76 -19.35 -19.07 25.56
C GLU A 76 -20.68 -19.35 26.27
N THR A 77 -21.65 -19.96 25.59
CA THR A 77 -22.93 -20.34 26.23
C THR A 77 -22.76 -21.38 27.34
N LEU A 78 -21.85 -22.33 27.19
CA LEU A 78 -21.58 -23.34 28.22
C LEU A 78 -20.82 -22.76 29.42
N LEU A 79 -19.89 -21.83 29.18
CA LEU A 79 -19.21 -21.09 30.25
C LEU A 79 -20.22 -20.28 31.07
N VAL A 80 -21.17 -19.61 30.42
CA VAL A 80 -22.24 -18.87 31.11
C VAL A 80 -23.12 -19.81 31.96
N LYS A 81 -23.53 -20.96 31.41
CA LYS A 81 -24.29 -21.95 32.19
C LYS A 81 -23.50 -22.50 33.38
N LEU A 82 -22.20 -22.75 33.22
CA LEU A 82 -21.36 -23.21 34.33
C LEU A 82 -21.15 -22.10 35.37
N THR A 83 -21.10 -20.82 34.98
CA THR A 83 -21.09 -19.71 35.94
C THR A 83 -22.38 -19.65 36.73
N GLU A 84 -23.54 -19.78 36.07
CA GLU A 84 -24.86 -19.79 36.71
C GLU A 84 -24.97 -20.92 37.75
N VAL A 85 -24.61 -22.15 37.37
CA VAL A 85 -24.62 -23.30 38.28
C VAL A 85 -23.65 -23.13 39.46
N ASN A 86 -22.50 -22.47 39.25
CA ASN A 86 -21.57 -22.15 40.34
C ASN A 86 -22.11 -21.08 41.29
N GLU A 87 -22.88 -20.11 40.79
CA GLU A 87 -23.56 -19.12 41.61
C GLU A 87 -24.72 -19.75 42.40
N ASP A 88 -25.48 -20.66 41.80
CA ASP A 88 -26.54 -21.43 42.49
C ASP A 88 -25.94 -22.28 43.62
N MET A 89 -24.82 -22.98 43.36
CA MET A 89 -24.07 -23.69 44.40
C MET A 89 -23.55 -22.74 45.49
N SER A 90 -23.13 -21.53 45.13
CA SER A 90 -22.72 -20.52 46.11
C SER A 90 -23.87 -20.08 47.01
N GLN A 91 -25.04 -19.85 46.41
CA GLN A 91 -26.24 -19.44 47.11
C GLN A 91 -26.70 -20.54 48.07
N TRP A 92 -26.73 -21.80 47.62
CA TRP A 92 -27.02 -22.96 48.46
C TRP A 92 -26.03 -23.07 49.63
N ALA A 93 -24.72 -22.94 49.35
CA ALA A 93 -23.69 -23.05 50.37
C ALA A 93 -23.76 -21.91 51.42
N SER A 94 -24.27 -20.74 51.04
CA SER A 94 -24.50 -19.61 51.95
C SER A 94 -25.78 -19.72 52.79
N ALA A 95 -26.78 -20.46 52.30
CA ALA A 95 -28.04 -20.70 52.99
C ALA A 95 -27.95 -21.83 54.03
N ALA A 96 -26.98 -22.73 53.90
CA ALA A 96 -26.73 -23.80 54.86
C ALA A 96 -26.13 -23.28 56.19
N VAL A 97 -26.58 -23.84 57.32
CA VAL A 97 -26.23 -23.40 58.69
C VAL A 97 -24.72 -23.23 58.90
N VAL A 98 -24.35 -22.06 59.42
CA VAL A 98 -22.97 -21.62 59.67
C VAL A 98 -22.23 -22.62 60.56
N GLY A 99 -21.35 -23.43 59.97
CA GLY A 99 -20.42 -24.31 60.68
C GLY A 99 -20.34 -25.77 60.19
N ALA A 100 -21.33 -26.29 59.46
CA ALA A 100 -21.39 -27.71 59.11
C ALA A 100 -20.66 -28.12 57.81
N ASN A 101 -20.06 -27.18 57.06
CA ASN A 101 -19.90 -27.35 55.61
C ASN A 101 -18.51 -27.02 55.04
N THR A 102 -17.41 -27.27 55.77
CA THR A 102 -16.03 -27.07 55.26
C THR A 102 -15.76 -27.87 53.97
N ALA A 103 -16.28 -29.10 53.89
CA ALA A 103 -16.08 -29.97 52.72
C ALA A 103 -16.92 -29.56 51.50
N THR A 104 -18.08 -28.92 51.66
CA THR A 104 -18.86 -28.38 50.52
C THR A 104 -18.23 -27.08 50.01
N MET A 105 -17.74 -26.22 50.92
CA MET A 105 -16.96 -25.02 50.58
C MET A 105 -15.70 -25.36 49.78
N GLN A 106 -14.93 -26.35 50.21
CA GLN A 106 -13.74 -26.81 49.46
C GLN A 106 -14.09 -27.30 48.05
N ARG A 107 -15.20 -28.01 47.90
CA ARG A 107 -15.67 -28.48 46.59
C ARG A 107 -16.14 -27.33 45.70
N LEU A 108 -16.84 -26.36 46.25
CA LEU A 108 -17.25 -25.15 45.55
C LEU A 108 -16.03 -24.34 45.08
N THR A 109 -15.01 -24.18 45.93
CA THR A 109 -13.74 -23.56 45.54
C THR A 109 -13.12 -24.28 44.34
N ARG A 110 -13.11 -25.62 44.34
CA ARG A 110 -12.61 -26.41 43.21
C ARG A 110 -13.41 -26.19 41.93
N HIS A 111 -14.74 -26.13 41.99
CA HIS A 111 -15.56 -25.84 40.80
C HIS A 111 -15.30 -24.43 40.24
N ARG A 112 -15.02 -23.45 41.11
CA ARG A 112 -14.60 -22.10 40.70
C ARG A 112 -13.23 -22.08 40.04
N GLU A 113 -12.27 -22.82 40.59
CA GLU A 113 -10.94 -22.97 40.00
C GLU A 113 -11.00 -23.61 38.61
N ILE A 114 -11.79 -24.68 38.45
CA ILE A 114 -11.99 -25.35 37.16
C ILE A 114 -12.62 -24.39 36.15
N LEU A 115 -13.69 -23.68 36.53
CA LEU A 115 -14.31 -22.67 35.67
C LEU A 115 -13.31 -21.60 35.23
N HIS A 116 -12.49 -21.12 36.18
CA HIS A 116 -11.48 -20.12 35.90
C HIS A 116 -10.44 -20.62 34.88
N GLU A 117 -9.93 -21.84 35.06
CA GLU A 117 -8.96 -22.43 34.13
C GLU A 117 -9.56 -22.67 32.74
N LEU A 118 -10.79 -23.21 32.66
CA LEU A 118 -11.51 -23.40 31.39
C LEU A 118 -11.72 -22.07 30.66
N THR A 119 -12.09 -21.01 31.39
CA THR A 119 -12.27 -19.67 30.82
C THR A 119 -10.96 -19.09 30.31
N LYS A 120 -9.88 -19.28 31.07
CA LYS A 120 -8.53 -18.83 30.71
C LYS A 120 -8.01 -19.58 29.48
N ASP A 121 -8.23 -20.88 29.41
CA ASP A 121 -7.83 -21.70 28.26
C ASP A 121 -8.62 -21.37 27.00
N PHE A 122 -9.92 -21.09 27.13
CA PHE A 122 -10.73 -20.57 26.04
C PHE A 122 -10.17 -19.25 25.49
N LYS A 123 -9.90 -18.28 26.36
CA LYS A 123 -9.31 -16.99 25.96
C LYS A 123 -7.95 -17.15 25.29
N ARG A 124 -7.10 -18.02 25.83
CA ARG A 124 -5.79 -18.36 25.26
C ARG A 124 -5.93 -18.93 23.85
N THR A 125 -6.82 -19.90 23.66
CA THR A 125 -7.06 -20.55 22.37
C THR A 125 -7.66 -19.58 21.35
N LYS A 126 -8.63 -18.75 21.77
CA LYS A 126 -9.22 -17.68 20.96
C LYS A 126 -8.17 -16.67 20.49
N LYS A 127 -7.27 -16.22 21.38
CA LYS A 127 -6.17 -15.32 21.01
C LYS A 127 -5.21 -15.96 20.00
N ASN A 128 -4.85 -17.23 20.21
CA ASN A 128 -3.98 -17.96 19.27
C ASN A 128 -4.62 -18.03 17.87
N LEU A 129 -5.91 -18.36 17.81
CA LEU A 129 -6.65 -18.43 16.55
C LEU A 129 -6.68 -17.09 15.80
N LEU A 130 -6.96 -15.99 16.52
CA LEU A 130 -6.94 -14.65 15.93
C LEU A 130 -5.57 -14.30 15.35
N SER A 131 -4.49 -14.61 16.06
CA SER A 131 -3.12 -14.36 15.58
C SER A 131 -2.80 -15.15 14.30
N ILE A 132 -3.22 -16.42 14.23
CA ILE A 132 -3.04 -17.25 13.02
C ILE A 132 -3.85 -16.66 11.85
N LYS A 133 -5.08 -16.20 12.11
CA LYS A 133 -5.93 -15.58 11.09
C LYS A 133 -5.30 -14.29 10.54
N GLU A 134 -4.85 -13.39 11.42
CA GLU A 134 -4.15 -12.16 11.04
C GLU A 134 -2.92 -12.49 10.18
N HIS A 135 -2.13 -13.49 10.58
CA HIS A 135 -0.97 -13.91 9.81
C HIS A 135 -1.36 -14.44 8.41
N ALA A 136 -2.43 -15.22 8.29
CA ALA A 136 -2.92 -15.70 7.01
C ALA A 136 -3.48 -14.60 6.09
N GLU A 137 -4.14 -13.60 6.66
CA GLU A 137 -4.63 -12.42 5.91
C GLU A 137 -3.45 -11.59 5.38
N LEU A 138 -2.41 -11.37 6.19
CA LEU A 138 -1.19 -10.71 5.77
C LEU A 138 -0.47 -11.47 4.64
N LEU A 139 -0.31 -12.79 4.75
CA LEU A 139 0.30 -13.61 3.69
C LEU A 139 -0.51 -13.60 2.39
N THR A 140 -1.84 -13.56 2.49
CA THR A 140 -2.72 -13.47 1.32
C THR A 140 -2.57 -12.12 0.63
N SER A 141 -2.49 -11.03 1.41
CA SER A 141 -2.23 -9.68 0.90
C SER A 141 -0.89 -9.60 0.16
N VAL A 142 0.20 -10.09 0.79
CA VAL A 142 1.53 -10.13 0.17
C VAL A 142 1.54 -10.99 -1.09
N ARG A 143 0.87 -12.15 -1.09
CA ARG A 143 0.77 -13.00 -2.27
C ARG A 143 0.03 -12.31 -3.43
N ASN A 144 -1.02 -11.57 -3.13
CA ASN A 144 -1.73 -10.79 -4.13
C ASN A 144 -0.87 -9.66 -4.70
N ASP A 145 -0.16 -8.91 -3.85
CA ASP A 145 0.74 -7.84 -4.28
C ASP A 145 1.89 -8.38 -5.14
N ILE A 146 2.50 -9.51 -4.76
CA ILE A 146 3.51 -10.19 -5.59
C ILE A 146 2.93 -10.61 -6.94
N ASN A 147 1.72 -11.18 -6.97
CA ASN A 147 1.11 -11.62 -8.22
C ASN A 147 0.80 -10.43 -9.13
N GLU A 148 0.31 -9.33 -8.57
CA GLU A 148 0.08 -8.08 -9.28
C GLU A 148 1.39 -7.50 -9.82
N HIS A 149 2.45 -7.47 -9.01
CA HIS A 149 3.80 -7.10 -9.40
C HIS A 149 4.49 -8.09 -10.33
N LYS A 150 3.97 -9.31 -10.53
CA LYS A 150 4.48 -10.25 -11.55
C LYS A 150 3.80 -10.06 -12.90
N VAL A 151 2.54 -9.62 -12.90
CA VAL A 151 1.78 -9.32 -14.13
C VAL A 151 2.16 -7.93 -14.70
N LYS A 152 2.40 -6.94 -13.84
CA LYS A 152 2.82 -5.58 -14.24
C LYS A 152 4.17 -5.44 -14.96
N PRO A 153 5.27 -6.15 -14.64
CA PRO A 153 6.58 -5.97 -15.29
C PRO A 153 6.50 -6.28 -16.77
N ASN A 154 5.75 -7.31 -17.17
CA ASN A 154 5.54 -7.60 -18.59
C ASN A 154 4.84 -6.44 -19.33
N ARG A 155 3.88 -5.76 -18.67
CA ARG A 155 3.22 -4.58 -19.26
C ARG A 155 4.16 -3.37 -19.35
N ASN A 156 4.99 -3.15 -18.33
CA ASN A 156 5.97 -2.07 -18.33
C ASN A 156 7.04 -2.29 -19.39
N LEU A 157 7.56 -3.52 -19.53
CA LEU A 157 8.53 -3.89 -20.57
C LEU A 157 7.96 -3.78 -21.98
N LEU A 158 6.69 -4.16 -22.19
CA LEU A 158 6.02 -3.98 -23.48
C LEU A 158 5.82 -2.50 -23.82
N ARG A 159 5.44 -1.67 -22.84
CA ARG A 159 5.32 -0.23 -23.01
C ARG A 159 6.66 0.43 -23.30
N GLU A 160 7.71 0.03 -22.59
CA GLU A 160 9.08 0.50 -22.81
C GLU A 160 9.56 0.13 -24.22
N ARG A 161 9.31 -1.11 -24.65
CA ARG A 161 9.61 -1.54 -26.03
C ARG A 161 8.88 -0.70 -27.07
N ALA A 162 7.61 -0.39 -26.84
CA ALA A 162 6.84 0.48 -27.74
C ALA A 162 7.41 1.92 -27.76
N ALA A 163 7.83 2.45 -26.61
CA ALA A 163 8.47 3.76 -26.53
C ALA A 163 9.83 3.79 -27.25
N ILE A 164 10.66 2.75 -27.07
CA ILE A 164 11.94 2.60 -27.79
C ILE A 164 11.69 2.57 -29.30
N HIS A 165 10.70 1.79 -29.76
CA HIS A 165 10.37 1.74 -31.18
C HIS A 165 9.90 3.12 -31.71
N GLY A 166 9.11 3.85 -30.93
CA GLY A 166 8.72 5.24 -31.29
C GLY A 166 9.94 6.18 -31.36
N SER A 167 10.89 6.05 -30.44
CA SER A 167 12.12 6.84 -30.47
C SER A 167 13.02 6.50 -31.66
N LEU A 168 13.07 5.22 -32.07
CA LEU A 168 13.83 4.79 -33.24
C LEU A 168 13.28 5.43 -34.51
N THR A 169 11.95 5.42 -34.69
CA THR A 169 11.33 6.08 -35.84
C THR A 169 11.56 7.59 -35.87
N GLN A 170 11.61 8.24 -34.70
CA GLN A 170 11.91 9.67 -34.60
C GLN A 170 13.37 9.97 -34.94
N ILE A 171 14.30 9.10 -34.53
CA ILE A 171 15.71 9.22 -34.89
C ILE A 171 15.90 9.08 -36.40
N ASP A 172 15.18 8.15 -37.06
CA ASP A 172 15.23 8.00 -38.51
C ASP A 172 14.78 9.27 -39.25
N GLU A 173 13.72 9.94 -38.77
CA GLU A 173 13.28 11.23 -39.32
C GLU A 173 14.34 12.33 -39.16
N VAL A 174 15.01 12.39 -37.99
CA VAL A 174 16.09 13.34 -37.74
C VAL A 174 17.30 13.04 -38.62
N ILE A 175 17.62 11.77 -38.87
CA ILE A 175 18.69 11.36 -39.80
C ILE A 175 18.35 11.82 -41.21
N ASP A 176 17.13 11.58 -41.68
CA ASP A 176 16.70 11.98 -43.03
C ASP A 176 16.73 13.51 -43.21
N GLN A 177 16.32 14.26 -42.18
CA GLN A 177 16.45 15.72 -42.15
C GLN A 177 17.93 16.16 -42.17
N ALA A 178 18.80 15.48 -41.43
CA ALA A 178 20.23 15.76 -41.41
C ALA A 178 20.89 15.48 -42.78
N GLU A 179 20.50 14.39 -43.46
CA GLU A 179 20.97 14.10 -44.82
C GLU A 179 20.46 15.13 -45.83
N GLY A 180 19.18 15.53 -45.74
CA GLY A 180 18.60 16.59 -46.57
C GLY A 180 19.34 17.92 -46.41
N THR A 181 19.64 18.32 -45.18
CA THR A 181 20.41 19.56 -44.91
C THR A 181 21.85 19.46 -45.39
N ARG A 182 22.53 18.31 -45.19
CA ARG A 182 23.88 18.07 -45.71
C ARG A 182 23.92 18.15 -47.24
N SER A 183 22.93 17.60 -47.93
CA SER A 183 22.79 17.68 -49.38
C SER A 183 22.61 19.13 -49.83
N ALA A 184 21.70 19.87 -49.19
CA ALA A 184 21.45 21.29 -49.48
C ALA A 184 22.71 22.17 -49.28
N LEU A 185 23.46 21.97 -48.20
CA LEU A 185 24.72 22.68 -47.95
C LEU A 185 25.79 22.35 -49.00
N THR A 186 25.83 21.11 -49.48
CA THR A 186 26.74 20.69 -50.54
C THR A 186 26.43 21.43 -51.86
N VAL A 187 25.15 21.53 -52.22
CA VAL A 187 24.70 22.30 -53.39
C VAL A 187 25.00 23.79 -53.22
N GLN A 188 24.74 24.37 -52.04
CA GLN A 188 25.07 25.76 -51.75
C GLN A 188 26.58 26.04 -51.88
N ARG A 189 27.43 25.13 -51.39
CA ARG A 189 28.89 25.24 -51.53
C ARG A 189 29.32 25.27 -52.99
N SER A 190 28.71 24.42 -53.84
CA SER A 190 28.96 24.43 -55.28
C SER A 190 28.54 25.77 -55.91
N ALA A 191 27.36 26.29 -55.54
CA ALA A 191 26.87 27.57 -56.02
C ALA A 191 27.80 28.73 -55.62
N PHE A 192 28.32 28.75 -54.39
CA PHE A 192 29.32 29.74 -53.97
C PHE A 192 30.63 29.62 -54.76
N GLY A 193 31.07 28.40 -55.07
CA GLY A 193 32.21 28.19 -55.96
C GLY A 193 31.99 28.79 -57.35
N GLU A 194 30.80 28.63 -57.91
CA GLU A 194 30.42 29.22 -59.20
C GLU A 194 30.37 30.76 -59.12
N ILE A 195 29.77 31.32 -58.06
CA ILE A 195 29.72 32.78 -57.82
C ILE A 195 31.14 33.34 -57.69
N GLN A 196 32.02 32.67 -56.94
CA GLN A 196 33.42 33.08 -56.79
C GLN A 196 34.14 33.06 -58.16
N GLY A 197 33.87 32.04 -58.99
CA GLY A 197 34.38 31.97 -60.36
C GLY A 197 33.89 33.14 -61.23
N LYS A 198 32.60 33.46 -61.20
CA LYS A 198 32.01 34.61 -61.91
C LYS A 198 32.58 35.93 -61.41
N LEU A 199 32.73 36.10 -60.09
CA LEU A 199 33.31 37.30 -59.48
C LEU A 199 34.77 37.48 -59.89
N LYS A 200 35.56 36.41 -59.93
CA LYS A 200 36.93 36.43 -60.43
C LYS A 200 36.96 36.88 -61.89
N HIS A 201 36.08 36.33 -62.73
CA HIS A 201 35.98 36.73 -64.13
C HIS A 201 35.56 38.21 -64.30
N LEU A 202 34.70 38.76 -63.42
CA LEU A 202 34.39 40.18 -63.39
C LEU A 202 35.59 41.03 -62.94
N ASN A 203 36.31 40.57 -61.92
CA ASN A 203 37.52 41.23 -61.43
C ASN A 203 38.59 41.32 -62.53
N ASP A 204 38.74 40.28 -63.34
CA ASP A 204 39.68 40.26 -64.48
C ASP A 204 39.28 41.26 -65.58
N LYS A 205 37.98 41.57 -65.72
CA LYS A 205 37.47 42.58 -66.68
C LYS A 205 37.51 44.01 -66.13
N PHE A 206 37.62 44.18 -64.83
CA PHE A 206 37.60 45.50 -64.19
C PHE A 206 38.77 46.41 -64.62
N PRO A 207 40.02 45.92 -64.78
CA PRO A 207 41.13 46.70 -65.35
C PRO A 207 40.86 47.15 -66.79
N ALA A 208 40.22 46.32 -67.62
CA ALA A 208 39.88 46.67 -69.00
C ALA A 208 38.86 47.82 -69.05
N ILE A 209 37.83 47.78 -68.17
CA ILE A 209 36.87 48.88 -68.01
C ILE A 209 37.56 50.16 -67.52
N ARG A 210 38.49 50.05 -66.54
CA ARG A 210 39.27 51.19 -66.08
C ARG A 210 40.17 51.77 -67.18
N ALA A 211 40.75 50.92 -68.03
CA ALA A 211 41.58 51.34 -69.15
C ALA A 211 40.78 52.09 -70.21
N THR A 212 39.58 51.61 -70.58
CA THR A 212 38.70 52.30 -71.54
C THR A 212 38.17 53.61 -70.97
N LEU A 213 37.78 53.65 -69.69
CA LEU A 213 37.39 54.89 -69.00
C LEU A 213 38.54 55.92 -68.96
N GLY A 214 39.77 55.45 -68.72
CA GLY A 214 40.97 56.28 -68.76
C GLY A 214 41.24 56.87 -70.13
N ALA A 215 41.09 56.09 -71.20
CA ALA A 215 41.24 56.56 -72.58
C ALA A 215 40.20 57.65 -72.93
N ILE A 216 38.94 57.49 -72.50
CA ILE A 216 37.88 58.49 -72.69
C ILE A 216 38.23 59.79 -71.95
N LYS A 217 38.64 59.71 -70.68
CA LYS A 217 39.02 60.89 -69.89
C LYS A 217 40.22 61.62 -70.51
N ARG A 218 41.22 60.88 -71.04
CA ARG A 218 42.37 61.47 -71.74
C ARG A 218 41.97 62.20 -73.02
N LYS A 219 40.98 61.71 -73.76
CA LYS A 219 40.48 62.42 -74.95
C LYS A 219 39.83 63.75 -74.54
N LYS A 220 38.93 63.71 -73.55
CA LYS A 220 38.27 64.91 -73.02
C LYS A 220 39.25 65.92 -72.40
N SER A 221 40.32 65.46 -71.74
CA SER A 221 41.35 66.36 -71.20
C SER A 221 42.15 67.07 -72.28
N LYS A 222 42.44 66.40 -73.41
CA LYS A 222 43.11 67.03 -74.55
C LYS A 222 42.26 68.15 -75.14
N ASP A 223 40.97 67.93 -75.31
CA ASP A 223 40.03 68.94 -75.84
C ASP A 223 39.98 70.18 -74.93
N ASN A 224 39.91 69.99 -73.61
CA ASN A 224 39.93 71.09 -72.64
C ASN A 224 41.27 71.86 -72.63
N ILE A 225 42.41 71.17 -72.73
CA ILE A 225 43.73 71.82 -72.79
C ILE A 225 43.81 72.72 -74.02
N ILE A 226 43.41 72.20 -75.18
CA ILE A 226 43.39 72.97 -76.44
C ILE A 226 42.50 74.21 -76.29
N LEU A 227 41.28 74.07 -75.75
CA LEU A 227 40.36 75.19 -75.55
C LEU A 227 40.95 76.27 -74.64
N SER A 228 41.51 75.90 -73.48
CA SER A 228 42.11 76.86 -72.54
C SER A 228 43.32 77.59 -73.13
N ALA A 229 44.14 76.91 -73.95
CA ALA A 229 45.29 77.51 -74.60
C ALA A 229 44.87 78.57 -75.63
N VAL A 230 43.83 78.30 -76.42
CA VAL A 230 43.28 79.27 -77.39
C VAL A 230 42.74 80.51 -76.68
N ILE A 231 41.99 80.34 -75.59
CA ILE A 231 41.46 81.46 -74.81
C ILE A 231 42.62 82.29 -74.23
N ALA A 232 43.61 81.65 -73.62
CA ALA A 232 44.78 82.34 -73.05
C ALA A 232 45.54 83.14 -74.12
N LEU A 233 45.79 82.55 -75.30
CA LEU A 233 46.44 83.22 -76.42
C LEU A 233 45.64 84.45 -76.87
N CYS A 234 44.32 84.32 -77.05
CA CYS A 234 43.46 85.46 -77.41
C CYS A 234 43.50 86.56 -76.35
N THR A 235 43.43 86.22 -75.06
CA THR A 235 43.51 87.23 -73.98
C THR A 235 44.86 87.95 -73.95
N LEU A 236 45.96 87.24 -74.22
CA LEU A 236 47.31 87.81 -74.24
C LEU A 236 47.46 88.77 -75.43
N PHE A 237 46.96 88.39 -76.61
CA PHE A 237 46.91 89.29 -77.78
C PHE A 237 46.14 90.58 -77.51
N LEU A 238 44.98 90.50 -76.83
CA LEU A 238 44.21 91.69 -76.47
C LEU A 238 44.96 92.60 -75.51
N ILE A 239 45.62 92.04 -74.48
CA ILE A 239 46.42 92.81 -73.53
C ILE A 239 47.61 93.47 -74.23
N ALA A 240 48.34 92.73 -75.09
CA ALA A 240 49.46 93.27 -75.86
C ALA A 240 49.03 94.40 -76.79
N TYR A 241 47.89 94.27 -77.47
CA TYR A 241 47.31 95.32 -78.31
C TYR A 241 46.97 96.57 -77.49
N TRP A 242 46.41 96.40 -76.29
CA TRP A 242 46.08 97.51 -75.41
C TRP A 242 47.33 98.23 -74.90
N PHE A 243 48.41 97.51 -74.61
CA PHE A 243 49.70 98.11 -74.23
C PHE A 243 50.45 98.77 -75.39
N ALA A 244 50.22 98.34 -76.64
CA ALA A 244 50.85 98.90 -77.83
C ALA A 244 50.13 100.15 -78.39
N LYS A 245 48.94 100.47 -77.87
CA LYS A 245 48.11 101.63 -78.25
C LYS A 245 48.38 102.81 -77.32
#